data_AF-A0A944ZBL6-F1
#
_entry.id   AF-A0A944ZBL6-F1
#
_cell.length_a   1.000
_cell.length_b   1.000
_cell.length_c   1.000
_cell.angle_alpha   90.00
_cell.angle_beta   90.00
_cell.angle_gamma   90.00
#
_symmetry.space_group_name_H-M   'P 1'
#
loop_
_entity.id
_entity.type
_entity.pdbx_description
1 polymer ?
#
loop_
_entity_poly.entity_id
_entity_poly.type
_entity_poly.pdbx_seq_one_letter_code
_entity_poly.pdbx_strand_id
1 'polypeptide(L)' 'MASRQPAQRAVRAAGTAPRGGVFRFFIEVIAELRRTTWPSRQEATRLSILVLIVAAFFGVFLGAIDYGFGRLAEYLIGA' A
#
# COMPACT_ATOMS: atom_id res chain seq x y z
N MET A 1 20.21 51.10 40.80
CA MET A 1 19.67 49.73 40.66
C MET A 1 18.73 49.70 39.45
N ALA A 2 19.21 49.41 38.24
CA ALA A 2 18.33 49.24 37.08
C ALA A 2 19.04 48.46 35.96
N SER A 3 18.54 47.24 35.74
CA SER A 3 18.48 46.47 34.49
C SER A 3 19.74 46.33 33.62
N ARG A 4 20.60 45.37 33.98
CA ARG A 4 21.51 44.70 33.03
C ARG A 4 20.72 43.66 32.21
N GLN A 5 20.20 44.04 31.05
CA GLN A 5 19.64 43.09 30.08
C GLN A 5 20.12 43.36 28.63
N PRO A 6 21.36 42.96 28.29
CA PRO A 6 21.72 42.70 26.89
C PRO A 6 22.07 41.23 26.61
N ALA A 7 22.42 40.42 27.61
CA ALA A 7 22.94 39.07 27.38
C ALA A 7 21.87 37.98 27.16
N GLN A 8 20.63 38.18 27.64
CA GLN A 8 19.57 37.15 27.56
C GLN A 8 18.79 37.16 26.24
N ARG A 9 18.90 38.22 25.41
CA ARG A 9 18.13 38.33 24.16
C ARG A 9 18.76 37.57 22.99
N ALA A 10 20.10 37.47 22.95
CA ALA A 10 20.82 36.81 21.86
C ALA A 10 20.69 35.27 21.88
N VAL A 11 20.48 34.68 23.06
CA VAL A 11 20.33 33.22 23.23
C VAL A 11 18.98 32.70 22.73
N ARG A 12 17.97 33.58 22.59
CA ARG A 12 16.61 33.18 22.16
C ARG A 12 16.43 33.07 20.64
N ALA A 13 17.40 33.53 19.83
CA ALA A 13 17.19 33.73 18.39
C ALA A 13 17.88 32.71 17.47
N ALA A 14 18.69 31.78 17.99
CA ALA A 14 19.47 30.85 17.14
C ALA A 14 19.13 29.38 17.42
N GLY A 15 17.85 29.08 17.67
CA GLY A 15 17.34 27.72 17.57
C GLY A 15 17.15 27.37 16.10
N THR A 16 18.19 26.81 15.48
CA THR A 16 18.16 26.27 14.12
C THR A 16 16.92 25.39 13.96
N ALA A 17 15.93 25.87 13.20
CA ALA A 17 14.78 25.07 12.84
C ALA A 17 15.30 23.77 12.20
N PRO A 18 15.01 22.58 12.75
CA PRO A 18 15.39 21.35 12.09
C PRO A 18 14.55 21.28 10.81
N ARG A 19 15.19 21.50 9.67
CA ARG A 19 14.63 21.11 8.37
C ARG A 19 14.27 19.64 8.51
N GLY A 20 12.98 19.33 8.50
CA GLY A 20 12.50 17.96 8.56
C GLY A 20 13.01 17.23 7.32
N GLY A 21 14.15 16.56 7.47
CA GLY A 21 14.72 15.76 6.40
C GLY A 21 13.78 14.62 6.03
N VAL A 22 13.99 14.06 4.85
CA VAL A 22 13.27 12.89 4.31
C VAL A 22 13.08 11.78 5.36
N PHE A 23 14.01 11.63 6.30
CA PHE A 23 13.90 10.73 7.44
C PHE A 23 12.72 11.01 8.37
N ARG A 24 12.43 12.28 8.72
CA ARG A 24 11.25 12.64 9.53
C ARG A 24 9.94 12.35 8.80
N PHE A 25 9.91 12.60 7.49
CA PHE A 25 8.76 12.26 6.65
C PHE A 25 8.47 10.74 6.66
N PHE A 26 9.49 9.89 6.52
CA PHE A 26 9.30 8.43 6.63
C PHE A 26 8.79 8.00 8.00
N ILE A 27 9.28 8.61 9.08
CA ILE A 27 8.80 8.34 10.43
C ILE A 27 7.32 8.72 10.59
N GLU A 28 6.90 9.87 10.06
CA GLU A 28 5.49 10.30 10.04
C GLU A 28 4.61 9.36 9.22
N VAL A 29 5.05 8.94 8.02
CA VAL A 29 4.33 8.00 7.17
C VAL A 29 4.18 6.64 7.86
N ILE A 30 5.22 6.10 8.49
CA ILE A 30 5.14 4.85 9.24
C ILE A 30 4.21 4.98 10.45
N ALA A 31 4.24 6.12 11.15
CA ALA A 31 3.34 6.38 12.27
C ALA A 31 1.87 6.39 11.82
N GLU A 32 1.58 6.92 10.63
CA GLU A 32 0.23 6.93 10.06
C GLU A 32 -0.19 5.55 9.53
N LEU A 33 0.70 4.84 8.83
CA LEU A 33 0.47 3.47 8.36
C LEU A 33 0.21 2.47 9.50
N ARG A 34 0.73 2.73 10.70
CA ARG A 34 0.43 1.93 11.90
C ARG A 34 -1.00 2.14 12.44
N ARG A 35 -1.66 3.26 12.11
CA ARG A 35 -3.07 3.49 12.46
C ARG A 35 -4.02 2.75 11.53
N THR A 36 -3.55 2.40 10.34
CA THR A 36 -4.31 1.61 9.39
C THR A 36 -4.51 0.20 9.95
N THR A 37 -5.76 -0.24 9.98
CA THR A 37 -6.15 -1.59 10.41
C THR A 37 -5.70 -2.60 9.37
N TRP A 38 -4.46 -3.06 9.47
CA TRP A 38 -3.96 -4.15 8.64
C TRP A 38 -4.71 -5.43 9.01
N PRO A 39 -5.14 -6.22 8.02
CA PRO A 39 -5.81 -7.47 8.27
C PRO A 39 -4.91 -8.42 9.07
N SER A 40 -5.52 -9.20 9.95
CA SER A 40 -4.79 -10.24 10.67
C SER A 40 -4.20 -11.25 9.68
N ARG A 41 -3.11 -11.94 10.04
CA ARG A 41 -2.52 -12.98 9.18
C ARG A 41 -3.55 -14.03 8.74
N GLN A 42 -4.46 -14.39 9.63
CA GLN A 42 -5.52 -15.36 9.36
C GLN A 42 -6.54 -14.81 8.35
N GLU A 43 -6.93 -13.55 8.49
CA GLU A 43 -7.86 -12.89 7.58
C GLU A 43 -7.25 -12.71 6.19
N ALA A 44 -6.00 -12.27 6.11
CA ALA A 44 -5.25 -12.20 4.86
C ALA A 44 -5.20 -13.56 4.16
N THR A 45 -4.85 -14.64 4.88
CA THR A 45 -4.83 -15.99 4.32
C THR A 45 -6.20 -16.44 3.84
N ARG A 46 -7.27 -16.22 4.61
CA ARG A 46 -8.64 -16.59 4.23
C ARG A 46 -9.08 -15.85 2.96
N LEU A 47 -8.81 -14.55 2.88
CA LEU A 47 -9.12 -13.74 1.71
C LEU A 47 -8.30 -14.18 0.49
N SER A 48 -7.01 -14.49 0.66
CA SER A 48 -6.18 -15.02 -0.43
C SER A 48 -6.69 -16.36 -0.95
N ILE A 49 -7.08 -17.28 -0.06
CA ILE A 49 -7.66 -18.58 -0.45
C ILE A 49 -8.95 -18.36 -1.25
N LEU A 50 -9.82 -17.44 -0.81
CA LEU A 50 -11.05 -17.10 -1.53
C LEU A 50 -10.73 -16.59 -2.95
N VAL A 51 -9.76 -15.69 -3.08
CA VAL A 51 -9.31 -15.17 -4.38
C VAL A 51 -8.79 -16.30 -5.26
N LEU A 52 -7.98 -17.22 -4.73
CA LEU A 52 -7.47 -18.37 -5.48
C LEU A 52 -8.59 -19.27 -5.99
N ILE A 53 -9.61 -19.53 -5.18
CA ILE A 53 -10.78 -20.33 -5.57
C ILE A 53 -11.53 -19.66 -6.73
N VAL A 54 -11.82 -18.36 -6.58
CA VAL A 54 -12.56 -17.60 -7.61
C VAL A 54 -11.75 -17.50 -8.90
N ALA A 55 -10.45 -17.23 -8.81
CA ALA A 55 -9.56 -17.18 -9.97
C ALA A 55 -9.48 -18.54 -10.68
N ALA A 56 -9.34 -19.64 -9.94
CA ALA A 56 -9.34 -20.99 -10.52
C ALA A 56 -10.69 -21.32 -11.19
N PHE A 57 -11.81 -20.95 -10.57
CA PHE A 57 -13.15 -21.14 -11.15
C PHE A 57 -13.27 -20.42 -12.51
N PHE A 58 -12.95 -19.11 -12.55
CA PHE A 58 -13.02 -18.36 -13.79
C PHE A 58 -11.98 -18.83 -14.82
N GLY A 59 -10.79 -19.23 -14.39
CA GLY A 59 -9.77 -19.79 -15.27
C GLY A 59 -10.24 -21.07 -15.97
N VAL A 60 -10.86 -21.99 -15.22
CA VAL A 60 -11.46 -23.21 -15.80
C VAL A 60 -12.66 -22.87 -16.68
N PHE A 61 -13.54 -21.97 -16.24
CA PHE A 61 -14.72 -21.59 -16.99
C PHE A 61 -14.37 -20.97 -18.35
N LEU A 62 -13.47 -19.97 -18.35
CA LEU A 62 -12.99 -19.34 -19.57
C LEU A 62 -12.21 -20.34 -20.44
N GLY A 63 -11.30 -21.11 -19.85
CA GLY A 63 -10.54 -22.12 -20.60
C GLY A 63 -11.43 -23.19 -21.26
N ALA A 64 -12.52 -23.61 -20.61
CA ALA A 64 -13.49 -24.52 -21.20
C ALA A 64 -14.25 -23.87 -22.36
N ILE A 65 -14.59 -22.60 -22.23
CA ILE A 65 -15.23 -21.81 -23.27
C ILE A 65 -14.29 -21.64 -24.47
N ASP A 66 -13.04 -21.25 -24.25
CA ASP A 66 -12.02 -21.08 -25.29
C ASP A 66 -11.78 -22.40 -26.04
N TYR A 67 -11.69 -23.53 -25.32
CA TYR A 67 -11.57 -24.85 -25.93
C TYR A 67 -12.81 -25.23 -26.75
N GLY A 68 -14.00 -24.97 -26.21
CA GLY A 68 -15.28 -25.24 -26.89
C GLY A 68 -15.44 -24.41 -28.17
N PHE A 69 -15.13 -23.13 -28.12
CA PHE A 69 -15.16 -22.25 -29.29
C PHE A 69 -14.10 -22.62 -30.31
N GLY A 70 -12.89 -23.04 -29.90
CA GLY A 70 -11.86 -23.53 -30.82
C GLY A 70 -12.33 -24.75 -31.62
N ARG A 71 -12.88 -25.76 -30.93
CA ARG A 71 -13.47 -26.96 -31.56
C ARG A 71 -14.63 -26.62 -32.48
N LEU A 72 -15.49 -25.69 -32.09
CA LEU A 72 -16.61 -25.23 -32.90
C LEU A 72 -16.13 -24.48 -34.15
N ALA A 73 -15.10 -23.64 -34.02
CA ALA A 73 -14.51 -22.91 -35.12
C ALA A 73 -13.84 -23.87 -36.14
N GLU A 74 -13.11 -24.89 -35.68
CA GLU A 74 -12.55 -25.95 -36.53
C GLU A 74 -13.66 -26.65 -37.33
N TYR A 75 -14.75 -27.06 -36.64
CA TYR A 75 -15.90 -27.71 -37.27
C TYR A 75 -16.61 -26.81 -38.30
N LEU A 76 -16.72 -25.51 -38.03
CA LEU A 76 -17.38 -24.54 -38.91
C LEU A 76 -16.53 -24.14 -40.11
N ILE A 77 -15.20 -24.06 -39.95
CA ILE A 77 -14.26 -23.72 -41.03
C ILE A 77 -14.07 -24.90 -42.00
N GLY A 78 -14.50 -26.11 -41.62
CA GLY A 78 -14.58 -27.26 -42.52
C GLY A 78 -13.26 -27.99 -42.70
N ALA A 79 -12.46 -28.07 -41.64
CA ALA A 79 -11.41 -29.08 -41.52
C ALA A 79 -12.01 -30.39 -40.96
#